data_AF-A0AAQ1PN07-F1
#
_entry.id   AF-A0AAQ1PN07-F1
#
_cell.length_a   1.000
_cell.length_b   1.000
_cell.length_c   1.000
_cell.angle_alpha   90.00
_cell.angle_beta   90.00
_cell.angle_gamma   90.00
#
_symmetry.space_group_name_H-M   'P 1'
#
loop_
_entity.id
_entity.type
_entity.pdbx_description
1 polymer ?
#
loop_
_entity_poly.entity_id
_entity_poly.type
_entity_poly.pdbx_seq_one_letter_code
_entity_poly.pdbx_strand_id
1 'polypeptide(L)' 'MKKLQKDELKKVNGGMAPKCCIDWDPIKRRCEMWDGGCLNP' A
#
# COMPACT_ATOMS: atom_id res chain seq x y z
N MET A 1 -3.87 2.76 -27.36
CA MET A 1 -3.19 2.31 -26.12
C MET A 1 -3.68 0.91 -25.78
N LYS A 2 -2.78 -0.06 -25.59
CA LYS A 2 -3.14 -1.47 -25.36
C LYS A 2 -3.52 -1.64 -23.88
N LYS A 3 -4.78 -1.99 -23.59
CA LYS A 3 -5.29 -2.21 -22.22
C LYS A 3 -4.76 -3.56 -21.72
N LEU A 4 -4.02 -3.55 -20.60
CA LEU A 4 -3.52 -4.76 -19.95
C LEU A 4 -4.67 -5.56 -19.32
N GLN A 5 -4.60 -6.89 -19.39
CA GLN A 5 -5.59 -7.78 -18.78
C GLN A 5 -5.32 -7.97 -17.28
N LYS A 6 -6.39 -8.23 -16.53
CA LYS A 6 -6.44 -8.15 -15.06
C LYS A 6 -5.43 -9.07 -14.35
N ASP A 7 -5.13 -10.21 -14.94
CA ASP A 7 -4.19 -11.21 -14.40
C ASP A 7 -2.71 -10.90 -14.68
N GLU A 8 -2.43 -9.94 -15.56
CA GLU A 8 -1.07 -9.44 -15.86
C GLU A 8 -0.63 -8.27 -14.97
N LEU A 9 -1.51 -7.78 -14.09
CA LEU A 9 -1.17 -6.84 -13.01
C LEU A 9 -0.41 -7.53 -11.87
N LYS A 10 0.60 -8.36 -12.19
CA LYS A 10 1.45 -9.04 -11.20
C LYS A 10 2.77 -8.30 -11.01
N LYS A 11 2.69 -7.21 -10.25
CA LYS A 11 3.71 -6.68 -9.30
C LYS A 11 3.34 -5.23 -8.98
N VAL A 12 2.65 -5.03 -7.86
CA VAL A 12 2.56 -3.69 -7.25
C VAL A 12 3.90 -3.40 -6.58
N ASN A 13 4.92 -3.10 -7.38
CA ASN A 13 6.19 -2.59 -6.89
C ASN A 13 6.10 -1.06 -6.87
N GLY A 14 5.52 -0.53 -5.78
CA GLY A 14 5.64 0.89 -5.43
C GLY A 14 4.34 1.53 -4.93
N GLY A 15 4.39 2.08 -3.71
CA GLY A 15 3.50 3.17 -3.28
C GLY A 15 2.25 2.79 -2.49
N MET A 16 1.85 1.51 -2.41
CA MET A 16 0.66 1.16 -1.64
C MET A 16 0.95 1.26 -0.13
N ALA A 17 0.14 2.04 0.57
CA ALA A 17 0.23 2.19 2.01
C ALA A 17 0.04 0.81 2.69
N PRO A 18 0.89 0.46 3.68
CA PRO A 18 0.65 -0.69 4.53
C PRO A 18 -0.73 -0.57 5.17
N LYS A 19 -1.42 -1.71 5.29
CA LYS A 19 -2.72 -1.77 5.96
C LYS A 19 -2.57 -1.23 7.39
N CYS A 20 -3.53 -0.43 7.85
CA CYS A 20 -3.51 0.21 9.17
C CYS A 20 -2.44 1.29 9.37
N CYS A 21 -1.64 1.63 8.36
CA CYS A 21 -0.75 2.78 8.43
C CYS A 21 -1.54 4.08 8.27
N ILE A 22 -1.38 5.01 9.21
CA ILE A 22 -2.06 6.30 9.21
C ILE A 22 -1.26 7.34 8.40
N ASP A 23 0.06 7.28 8.47
CA ASP A 23 0.97 8.32 7.96
C ASP A 23 1.95 7.78 6.92
N TRP A 24 1.46 6.92 6.02
CA TRP A 24 2.31 6.34 4.99
C TRP A 24 2.94 7.43 4.11
N ASP A 25 4.27 7.48 4.12
CA ASP A 25 5.06 8.29 3.20
C ASP A 25 5.41 7.43 1.97
N PRO A 26 4.76 7.64 0.81
CA PRO A 26 5.03 6.85 -0.39
C PRO A 26 6.38 7.17 -1.03
N ILE A 27 6.97 8.33 -0.72
CA ILE A 27 8.29 8.76 -1.21
C ILE A 27 9.38 8.04 -0.42
N LYS A 28 9.28 8.04 0.93
CA LYS A 28 10.23 7.37 1.82
C LYS A 28 9.94 5.89 2.06
N ARG A 29 8.75 5.41 1.64
CA ARG A 29 8.23 4.05 1.86
C ARG A 29 8.24 3.65 3.33
N ARG A 30 7.76 4.55 4.20
CA ARG A 30 7.78 4.39 5.65
C ARG A 30 6.43 4.77 6.26
N CYS A 31 6.12 4.11 7.37
CA CYS A 31 5.01 4.42 8.25
C CYS A 31 5.56 4.64 9.66
N GLU A 32 5.18 5.71 10.33
CA GLU A 32 5.59 6.00 11.72
C GLU A 32 4.42 5.85 12.70
N MET A 33 3.19 6.01 12.22
CA MET A 33 1.97 5.92 12.98
C MET A 33 1.04 4.85 12.42
N TRP A 34 0.66 3.93 13.28
CA TRP A 34 -0.21 2.81 12.96
C TRP A 34 -1.50 2.89 13.78
N ASP A 35 -2.63 2.57 13.15
CA ASP A 35 -3.91 2.42 13.82
C ASP A 35 -3.93 1.11 14.61
N GLY A 36 -3.85 1.23 15.93
CA GLY A 36 -3.86 0.10 16.86
C GLY A 36 -5.15 -0.72 16.85
N GLY A 37 -6.30 -0.10 16.57
CA GLY A 37 -7.58 -0.80 16.48
C GLY A 37 -7.73 -1.59 15.17
N CYS A 38 -7.02 -1.16 14.13
CA CYS A 38 -6.95 -1.90 12.86
C CYS A 38 -6.01 -3.11 12.93
N LEU A 39 -4.95 -3.04 13.76
CA LEU A 39 -4.01 -4.14 13.95
C LEU A 39 -4.53 -5.24 14.89
N ASN A 40 -5.38 -4.88 15.86
CA ASN A 40 -6.04 -5.82 16.77
C ASN A 40 -7.56 -5.53 16.79
N PRO A 41 -8.35 -6.19 15.91
CA PRO A 41 -9.81 -6.06 15.90
C PRO A 41 -10.48 -6.70 17.12
#